data_AF-A0A968AN05-F1
#
_entry.id   AF-A0A968AN05-F1
#
_cell.length_a   1.000
_cell.length_b   1.000
_cell.length_c   1.000
_cell.angle_alpha   90.00
_cell.angle_beta   90.00
_cell.angle_gamma   90.00
#
_symmetry.space_group_name_H-M   'P 1'
#
loop_
_entity.id
_entity.type
_entity.pdbx_description
1 polymer ?
#
loop_
_entity_poly.entity_id
_entity_poly.type
_entity_poly.pdbx_seq_one_letter_code
_entity_poly.pdbx_strand_id
1 'polypeptide(L)'
;MHYKFYNRPIGVFDSGIGGLTVVKQMMALLPEESIIYFGDTARIPYGTKSVEVVKRFALEDSFFLLDKDVKMIVVACNTVSSIAIDLLEKVLNVPIVGVMQPGARA
;
A
#
# COMPACT_ATOMS: atom_id res chain seq x y z
N MET A 1 -15.94 -4.98 -20.22
CA MET A 1 -15.75 -4.62 -18.80
C MET A 1 -14.42 -5.10 -18.21
N HIS A 2 -13.90 -6.29 -18.57
CA HIS A 2 -12.57 -6.76 -18.10
C HIS A 2 -11.40 -5.82 -18.43
N TYR A 3 -11.39 -5.20 -19.62
CA TYR A 3 -10.30 -4.31 -20.09
C TYR A 3 -10.06 -3.10 -19.18
N LYS A 4 -11.12 -2.59 -18.50
CA LYS A 4 -10.99 -1.46 -17.57
C LYS A 4 -10.26 -1.86 -16.29
N PHE A 5 -10.32 -3.12 -15.86
CA PHE A 5 -9.56 -3.58 -14.68
C PHE A 5 -8.07 -3.70 -14.96
N TYR A 6 -7.69 -4.21 -16.14
CA TYR A 6 -6.28 -4.39 -16.48
C TYR A 6 -5.50 -3.08 -16.56
N ASN A 7 -6.12 -1.99 -17.02
CA ASN A 7 -5.47 -0.69 -17.18
C ASN A 7 -5.55 0.22 -15.93
N ARG A 8 -6.09 -0.27 -14.81
CA ARG A 8 -6.12 0.50 -13.56
C ARG A 8 -4.76 0.46 -12.85
N PRO A 9 -4.35 1.54 -12.19
CA PRO A 9 -3.06 1.60 -11.53
C PRO A 9 -2.97 0.68 -10.30
N ILE A 10 -1.76 0.32 -9.93
CA ILE A 10 -1.43 -0.24 -8.63
C ILE A 10 -1.22 0.91 -7.65
N GLY A 11 -1.98 0.90 -6.55
CA GLY A 11 -1.76 1.83 -5.44
C GLY A 11 -0.61 1.35 -4.58
N VAL A 12 0.29 2.24 -4.18
CA VAL A 12 1.36 1.96 -3.23
C VAL A 12 1.30 3.05 -2.16
N PHE A 13 1.27 2.67 -0.89
CA PHE A 13 1.42 3.67 0.18
C PHE A 13 2.48 3.30 1.21
N ASP A 14 3.08 4.35 1.76
CA ASP A 14 4.03 4.27 2.88
C ASP A 14 3.73 5.42 3.85
N SER A 15 4.17 5.26 5.10
CA SER A 15 4.16 6.34 6.07
C SER A 15 4.97 7.55 5.58
N GLY A 16 6.01 7.38 4.76
CA GLY A 16 6.81 8.50 4.25
C GLY A 16 7.28 8.31 2.81
N ILE A 17 8.58 8.51 2.59
CA ILE A 17 9.21 8.37 1.26
C ILE A 17 10.00 7.06 1.10
N GLY A 18 10.13 6.25 2.16
CA GLY A 18 10.93 5.03 2.16
C GLY A 18 10.40 3.99 1.17
N GLY A 19 9.08 3.96 1.01
CA GLY A 19 8.38 3.09 0.06
C GLY A 19 8.72 3.33 -1.41
N LEU A 20 9.38 4.44 -1.77
CA LEU A 20 9.87 4.66 -3.15
C LEU A 20 10.89 3.60 -3.59
N THR A 21 11.58 2.95 -2.66
CA THR A 21 12.46 1.81 -2.97
C THR A 21 11.68 0.61 -3.50
N VAL A 22 10.49 0.36 -2.94
CA VAL A 22 9.55 -0.68 -3.42
C VAL A 22 9.02 -0.31 -4.79
N VAL A 23 8.59 0.95 -4.99
CA VAL A 23 8.15 1.46 -6.30
C VAL A 23 9.21 1.26 -7.36
N LYS A 24 10.48 1.59 -7.05
CA LYS A 24 11.60 1.40 -7.99
C LYS A 24 11.72 -0.04 -8.46
N GLN A 25 11.59 -1.02 -7.56
CA GLN A 25 11.64 -2.44 -7.92
C GLN A 25 10.40 -2.87 -8.70
N MET A 26 9.21 -2.38 -8.33
CA MET A 26 7.98 -2.65 -9.07
C MET A 26 8.07 -2.15 -10.51
N MET A 27 8.56 -0.93 -10.73
CA MET A 27 8.75 -0.38 -12.09
C MET A 27 9.72 -1.20 -12.93
N ALA A 28 10.74 -1.81 -12.31
CA ALA A 28 11.70 -2.66 -13.01
C ALA A 28 11.10 -4.04 -13.37
N LEU A 29 10.27 -4.62 -12.50
CA LEU A 29 9.67 -5.95 -12.68
C LEU A 29 8.35 -5.91 -13.47
N LEU A 30 7.63 -4.79 -13.41
CA LEU A 30 6.30 -4.57 -13.97
C LEU A 30 6.29 -3.27 -14.81
N PRO A 31 7.05 -3.21 -15.92
CA PRO A 31 7.25 -1.97 -16.68
C PRO A 31 5.96 -1.43 -17.31
N GLU A 32 4.97 -2.29 -17.56
CA GLU A 32 3.68 -1.92 -18.16
C GLU A 32 2.63 -1.49 -17.13
N GLU A 33 2.95 -1.55 -15.83
CA GLU A 33 2.02 -1.19 -14.76
C GLU A 33 2.12 0.29 -14.39
N SER A 34 0.97 0.95 -14.33
CA SER A 34 0.87 2.30 -13.79
C SER A 34 0.85 2.26 -12.27
N ILE A 35 1.60 3.13 -11.60
CA ILE A 35 1.70 3.16 -10.14
C ILE A 35 1.24 4.53 -9.61
N ILE A 36 0.37 4.51 -8.59
CA ILE A 36 0.05 5.69 -7.79
C ILE A 36 0.70 5.51 -6.42
N TYR A 37 1.67 6.38 -6.09
CA TYR A 37 2.32 6.39 -4.79
C TYR A 37 1.71 7.44 -3.87
N PHE A 38 1.36 7.04 -2.65
CA PHE A 38 0.93 7.92 -1.58
C PHE A 38 1.88 7.80 -0.38
N GLY A 39 2.63 8.87 -0.11
CA GLY A 39 3.50 8.96 1.07
C GLY A 39 2.88 9.85 2.13
N ASP A 40 2.52 9.29 3.28
CA ASP A 40 1.83 10.02 4.36
C ASP A 40 2.78 10.82 5.28
N THR A 41 3.56 11.70 4.66
CA THR A 41 4.58 12.48 5.37
C THR A 41 4.01 13.43 6.42
N ALA A 42 2.71 13.70 6.42
CA ALA A 42 2.06 14.55 7.43
C ALA A 42 1.92 13.87 8.80
N ARG A 43 1.91 12.53 8.88
CA ARG A 43 1.66 11.80 10.14
C ARG A 43 2.84 10.90 10.56
N ILE A 44 4.01 11.04 9.92
CA ILE A 44 5.23 10.33 10.33
C ILE A 44 5.72 10.71 11.73
N PRO A 45 6.44 9.81 12.42
CA PRO A 45 6.61 8.39 12.10
C PRO A 45 5.42 7.56 12.63
N TYR A 46 5.00 6.54 11.87
CA TYR A 46 3.95 5.61 12.32
C TYR A 46 4.40 4.73 13.49
N GLY A 47 5.70 4.40 13.57
CA GLY A 47 6.24 3.51 14.59
C GLY A 47 6.10 4.02 16.04
N THR A 48 5.80 5.31 16.25
CA THR A 48 5.58 5.88 17.60
C THR A 48 4.09 5.98 17.96
N LYS A 49 3.19 5.55 17.07
CA LYS A 49 1.75 5.64 17.27
C LYS A 49 1.20 4.34 17.86
N SER A 50 0.02 4.42 18.48
CA SER A 50 -0.68 3.22 18.96
C SER A 50 -1.15 2.35 17.78
N VAL A 51 -1.39 1.07 18.06
CA VAL A 51 -1.91 0.10 17.07
C VAL A 51 -3.21 0.60 16.44
N GLU A 52 -4.11 1.17 17.24
CA GLU A 52 -5.40 1.69 16.79
C GLU A 52 -5.22 2.87 15.84
N VAL A 53 -4.28 3.77 16.15
CA VAL A 53 -3.96 4.92 15.29
C VAL A 53 -3.35 4.47 13.97
N VAL A 54 -2.41 3.51 14.00
CA VAL A 54 -1.81 2.95 12.77
C VAL A 54 -2.88 2.28 11.91
N LYS A 55 -3.78 1.50 12.51
CA LYS A 55 -4.90 0.87 11.79
C LYS A 55 -5.83 1.89 11.13
N ARG A 56 -6.15 2.97 11.84
CA ARG A 56 -6.97 4.07 11.30
C ARG A 56 -6.28 4.73 10.10
N PHE A 57 -5.01 5.12 10.26
CA PHE A 57 -4.27 5.76 9.17
C PHE A 57 -4.13 4.84 7.96
N ALA A 58 -3.83 3.56 8.18
CA ALA A 58 -3.77 2.58 7.10
C ALA A 58 -5.07 2.48 6.30
N LEU A 59 -6.23 2.54 6.98
CA LEU A 59 -7.53 2.57 6.31
C LEU A 59 -7.74 3.87 5.53
N GLU A 60 -7.46 5.03 6.13
CA GLU A 60 -7.58 6.34 5.48
C GLU A 60 -6.72 6.41 4.21
N ASP A 61 -5.47 5.95 4.29
CA ASP A 61 -4.52 5.92 3.16
C ASP A 61 -4.99 4.96 2.06
N SER A 62 -5.54 3.80 2.45
CA SER A 62 -6.06 2.82 1.51
C SER A 62 -7.32 3.32 0.80
N PHE A 63 -8.24 3.97 1.52
CA PHE A 63 -9.43 4.58 0.92
C PHE A 63 -9.08 5.72 -0.02
N PHE A 64 -8.09 6.54 0.33
CA PHE A 64 -7.56 7.55 -0.59
C PHE A 64 -7.09 6.94 -1.91
N LEU A 65 -6.39 5.80 -1.89
CA LEU A 65 -5.96 5.11 -3.11
C LEU A 65 -7.14 4.48 -3.87
N LEU A 66 -8.13 3.93 -3.17
CA LEU A 66 -9.35 3.41 -3.80
C LEU A 66 -10.11 4.50 -4.57
N ASP A 67 -10.17 5.73 -4.05
CA ASP A 67 -10.75 6.88 -4.72
C ASP A 67 -9.99 7.28 -6.00
N LYS A 68 -8.76 6.79 -6.19
CA LYS A 68 -7.98 6.92 -7.44
C LYS A 68 -8.18 5.76 -8.41
N ASP A 69 -9.19 4.91 -8.17
CA ASP A 69 -9.55 3.76 -9.00
C ASP A 69 -8.38 2.77 -9.20
N VAL A 70 -7.66 2.44 -8.13
CA VAL A 70 -6.60 1.43 -8.16
C VAL A 70 -7.17 0.01 -8.23
N LYS A 71 -6.47 -0.91 -8.90
CA LYS A 71 -6.87 -2.32 -9.00
C LYS A 71 -6.38 -3.19 -7.83
N MET A 72 -5.33 -2.76 -7.14
CA MET A 72 -4.74 -3.42 -5.98
C MET A 72 -3.93 -2.39 -5.16
N ILE A 73 -3.62 -2.74 -3.91
CA ILE A 73 -2.81 -1.89 -3.03
C ILE A 73 -1.60 -2.66 -2.50
N VAL A 74 -0.42 -2.03 -2.57
CA VAL A 74 0.82 -2.47 -1.95
C VAL A 74 1.11 -1.59 -0.74
N VAL A 75 1.22 -2.22 0.42
CA VAL A 75 1.61 -1.58 1.68
C VAL A 75 3.14 -1.61 1.78
N ALA A 76 3.80 -0.51 1.44
CA ALA A 76 5.26 -0.39 1.47
C ALA A 76 5.81 -0.04 2.86
N CYS A 77 4.94 0.34 3.81
CA CYS A 77 5.33 0.60 5.20
C CYS A 77 5.49 -0.70 6.00
N ASN A 78 6.66 -0.92 6.60
CA ASN A 78 6.90 -2.08 7.47
C ASN A 78 5.98 -2.09 8.70
N THR A 79 5.76 -0.94 9.34
CA THR A 79 4.89 -0.81 10.51
C THR A 79 3.43 -1.14 10.19
N VAL A 80 2.94 -0.70 9.03
CA VAL A 80 1.56 -1.03 8.61
C VAL A 80 1.46 -2.50 8.23
N SER A 81 2.46 -3.02 7.49
CA SER A 81 2.52 -4.42 7.09
C SER A 81 2.51 -5.38 8.28
N SER A 82 3.05 -4.99 9.43
CA SER A 82 3.06 -5.81 10.65
C SER A 82 1.79 -5.70 11.49
N ILE A 83 1.09 -4.57 11.45
CA ILE A 83 0.00 -4.26 12.40
C ILE A 83 -1.39 -4.37 11.77
N ALA A 84 -1.53 -4.01 10.49
CA ALA A 84 -2.83 -3.71 9.88
C ALA A 84 -3.14 -4.54 8.63
N ILE A 85 -2.23 -5.39 8.15
CA ILE A 85 -2.45 -6.13 6.88
C ILE A 85 -3.73 -6.99 6.91
N ASP A 86 -3.94 -7.78 7.97
CA ASP A 86 -5.14 -8.61 8.15
C ASP A 86 -6.43 -7.79 8.23
N LEU A 87 -6.35 -6.56 8.75
CA LEU A 87 -7.49 -5.65 8.81
C LEU A 87 -7.82 -5.14 7.40
N LEU A 88 -6.81 -4.72 6.65
CA LEU A 88 -6.97 -4.21 5.29
C LEU A 88 -7.53 -5.30 4.36
N GLU A 89 -7.03 -6.54 4.45
CA GLU A 89 -7.55 -7.67 3.68
C GLU A 89 -9.02 -7.99 3.98
N LYS A 90 -9.48 -7.76 5.23
CA LYS A 90 -10.88 -7.98 5.62
C LYS A 90 -11.82 -6.86 5.18
N VAL A 91 -11.32 -5.62 5.14
CA VAL A 91 -12.15 -4.43 4.90
C VAL A 91 -12.19 -4.05 3.43
N LEU A 92 -11.11 -4.29 2.68
CA LEU A 92 -10.96 -3.82 1.31
C LEU A 92 -11.32 -4.90 0.30
N ASN A 93 -11.98 -4.51 -0.79
CA ASN A 93 -12.43 -5.42 -1.85
C ASN A 93 -11.42 -5.56 -3.00
N VAL A 94 -10.19 -5.09 -2.82
CA VAL A 94 -9.09 -5.22 -3.80
C VAL A 94 -7.96 -6.04 -3.19
N PRO A 95 -7.13 -6.73 -4.00
CA PRO A 95 -5.97 -7.43 -3.48
C PRO A 95 -5.03 -6.48 -2.73
N ILE A 96 -4.57 -6.92 -1.55
CA ILE A 96 -3.62 -6.19 -0.71
C ILE A 96 -2.35 -7.03 -0.59
N VAL A 97 -1.18 -6.40 -0.73
CA VAL A 97 0.13 -7.05 -0.52
C VAL A 97 0.97 -6.19 0.41
N GLY A 98 1.46 -6.77 1.51
CA GLY A 98 2.42 -6.12 2.41
C GLY A 98 3.86 -6.52 2.11
N VAL A 99 4.83 -5.67 2.46
CA VAL A 99 6.26 -5.94 2.22
C VAL A 99 6.90 -6.94 3.19
N MET A 100 6.27 -7.23 4.33
CA MET A 100 6.84 -8.17 5.31
C MET A 100 6.76 -9.63 4.85
N GLN A 101 5.63 -10.08 4.28
CA GLN A 101 5.49 -11.48 3.86
C GLN A 101 6.48 -11.88 2.74
N PRO A 102 6.75 -11.04 1.72
CA PRO A 102 7.81 -11.29 0.75
C PRO A 102 9.21 -11.29 1.38
N GLY A 103 9.50 -10.34 2.28
CA GLY A 103 10.81 -10.23 2.93
C GLY A 103 11.16 -11.40 3.85
N ALA A 104 10.16 -12.05 4.46
CA ALA A 104 10.36 -13.21 5.33
C ALA A 104 10.53 -14.55 4.58
N ARG A 105 10.23 -14.59 3.27
CA ARG A 105 10.35 -15.79 2.42
C ARG A 105 11.58 -15.76 1.50
N ALA A 106 12.39 -14.72 1.59
CA ALA A 106 13.59 -14.49 0.78
C ALA A 106 14.83 -15.19 1.38
#